data_AF-A0A1J4K8G4-F1
#
_entry.id   AF-A0A1J4K8G4-F1
#
_cell.length_a   1.000
_cell.length_b   1.000
_cell.length_c   1.000
_cell.angle_alpha   90.00
_cell.angle_beta   90.00
_cell.angle_gamma   90.00
#
_symmetry.space_group_name_H-M   'P 1'
#
loop_
_entity.id
_entity.type
_entity.pdbx_description
1 polymer ?
#
loop_
_entity_poly.entity_id
_entity_poly.type
_entity_poly.pdbx_seq_one_letter_code
_entity_poly.pdbx_strand_id
1 'polypeptide(L)'
;MFEIQKAAIVICTLFAVSIMCCIYFFYASLIENQILQGVNPLIDHYLRLSSLGIILVAALILIITWIGSNIIPPIISTLMSIIIGNSLLTLISVLFFKQFLINGFKKLFNDSKFEIIKNEFQNKNHCCGWIHQLSFQTSEADEKCYYKITCDIIIRNLFKGENLFKLIAATIASSSVLIYCIIFHVSAMTYDLLPYYFLDSSD
;
A
#
# COMPACT_ATOMS: atom_id res chain seq x y z
N MET A 1 31.54 2.22 -15.23
CA MET A 1 30.98 2.24 -13.85
C MET A 1 29.61 2.91 -13.82
N PHE A 2 29.45 4.09 -14.44
CA PHE A 2 28.20 4.86 -14.49
C PHE A 2 26.95 4.11 -15.04
N GLU A 3 27.09 3.35 -16.12
CA GLU A 3 25.98 2.59 -16.71
C GLU A 3 25.45 1.46 -15.80
N ILE A 4 26.33 0.83 -15.02
CA ILE A 4 25.95 -0.22 -14.06
C ILE A 4 25.17 0.38 -12.89
N GLN A 5 25.57 1.56 -12.42
CA GLN A 5 24.87 2.29 -11.36
C GLN A 5 23.46 2.71 -11.81
N LYS A 6 23.31 3.25 -13.03
CA LYS A 6 21.99 3.58 -13.62
C LYS A 6 21.08 2.35 -13.68
N ALA A 7 21.61 1.23 -14.19
CA ALA A 7 20.85 -0.01 -14.26
C ALA A 7 20.40 -0.49 -12.87
N ALA A 8 21.29 -0.44 -11.87
CA ALA A 8 20.96 -0.82 -10.49
C ALA A 8 19.85 0.05 -9.88
N ILE A 9 19.88 1.38 -10.11
CA ILE A 9 18.84 2.31 -9.64
C ILE A 9 17.50 2.01 -10.29
N VAL A 10 17.48 1.80 -11.61
CA VAL A 10 16.26 1.49 -12.36
C VAL A 10 15.67 0.17 -11.88
N ILE A 11 16.48 -0.89 -11.79
CA ILE A 11 16.03 -2.22 -11.32
C ILE A 11 15.48 -2.11 -9.90
N CYS A 12 16.19 -1.43 -9.00
CA CYS A 12 15.73 -1.29 -7.62
C CYS A 12 14.42 -0.50 -7.53
N THR A 13 14.31 0.61 -8.24
CA THR A 13 13.11 1.44 -8.25
C THR A 13 11.92 0.65 -8.80
N LEU A 14 12.10 -0.06 -9.90
CA LEU A 14 11.07 -0.93 -10.48
C LEU A 14 10.66 -2.04 -9.52
N PHE A 15 11.61 -2.70 -8.86
CA PHE A 15 11.33 -3.78 -7.90
C PHE A 15 10.56 -3.25 -6.68
N ALA A 16 11.00 -2.13 -6.10
CA ALA A 16 10.33 -1.51 -4.98
C ALA A 16 8.93 -1.00 -5.33
N VAL A 17 8.75 -0.36 -6.48
CA VAL A 17 7.44 0.08 -6.97
C VAL A 17 6.55 -1.12 -7.25
N SER A 18 7.07 -2.22 -7.79
CA SER A 18 6.31 -3.44 -8.02
C SER A 18 5.80 -4.06 -6.72
N ILE A 19 6.64 -4.14 -5.67
CA ILE A 19 6.21 -4.64 -4.36
C ILE A 19 5.17 -3.69 -3.74
N MET A 20 5.38 -2.38 -3.83
CA MET A 20 4.40 -1.41 -3.34
C MET A 20 3.08 -1.50 -4.12
N CYS A 21 3.12 -1.62 -5.44
CA CYS A 21 1.94 -1.88 -6.25
C CYS A 21 1.24 -3.17 -5.83
N CYS A 22 1.96 -4.25 -5.48
CA CYS A 22 1.36 -5.46 -4.93
C CYS A 22 0.72 -5.25 -3.56
N ILE A 23 1.35 -4.46 -2.67
CA ILE A 23 0.78 -4.08 -1.36
C ILE A 23 -0.50 -3.25 -1.55
N TYR A 24 -0.46 -2.31 -2.50
CA TYR A 24 -1.61 -1.51 -2.88
C TYR A 24 -2.66 -2.36 -3.55
N PHE A 25 -2.34 -3.31 -4.42
CA PHE A 25 -3.32 -4.19 -5.05
C PHE A 25 -3.93 -5.14 -4.02
N PHE A 26 -3.20 -5.52 -2.97
CA PHE A 26 -3.73 -6.28 -1.86
C PHE A 26 -4.71 -5.42 -1.02
N TYR A 27 -4.34 -4.18 -0.68
CA TYR A 27 -5.22 -3.27 0.07
C TYR A 27 -6.37 -2.72 -0.75
N ALA A 28 -6.11 -2.35 -2.00
CA ALA A 28 -7.10 -2.09 -3.01
C ALA A 28 -7.97 -3.33 -3.14
N SER A 29 -7.52 -4.56 -3.32
CA SER A 29 -8.44 -5.72 -3.34
C SER A 29 -9.30 -5.89 -2.06
N LEU A 30 -8.80 -5.47 -0.90
CA LEU A 30 -9.58 -5.37 0.35
C LEU A 30 -10.60 -4.20 0.36
N ILE A 31 -10.37 -3.16 -0.45
CA ILE A 31 -11.11 -1.88 -0.55
C ILE A 31 -11.90 -1.68 -1.88
N GLU A 32 -11.51 -2.39 -2.94
CA GLU A 32 -11.76 -2.24 -4.39
C GLU A 32 -12.60 -3.38 -4.94
N ASN A 33 -12.89 -4.39 -4.11
CA ASN A 33 -14.31 -4.72 -4.05
C ASN A 33 -15.01 -3.40 -3.70
N GLN A 34 -15.71 -2.78 -4.66
CA GLN A 34 -16.38 -1.47 -4.68
C GLN A 34 -17.28 -1.16 -3.44
N ILE A 35 -17.28 -2.07 -2.49
CA ILE A 35 -17.89 -2.17 -1.19
C ILE A 35 -17.42 -1.09 -0.21
N LEU A 36 -16.19 -0.58 -0.30
CA LEU A 36 -15.76 0.53 0.59
C LEU A 36 -15.89 1.93 -0.05
N GLN A 37 -16.27 2.01 -1.32
CA GLN A 37 -16.46 3.30 -2.00
C GLN A 37 -17.66 4.03 -1.38
N GLY A 38 -17.38 5.08 -0.60
CA GLY A 38 -18.39 5.86 0.15
C GLY A 38 -18.54 5.50 1.63
N VAL A 39 -17.88 4.45 2.10
CA VAL A 39 -17.93 4.04 3.51
C VAL A 39 -16.98 4.88 4.38
N ASN A 40 -15.79 5.19 3.87
CA ASN A 40 -14.91 6.21 4.44
C ASN A 40 -14.16 6.95 3.33
N PRO A 41 -14.76 8.00 2.74
CA PRO A 41 -14.20 8.67 1.56
C PRO A 41 -12.83 9.28 1.83
N LEU A 42 -12.51 9.62 3.07
CA LEU A 42 -11.22 10.21 3.44
C LEU A 42 -10.08 9.19 3.33
N ILE A 43 -10.29 7.95 3.81
CA ILE A 43 -9.27 6.89 3.72
C ILE A 43 -9.11 6.40 2.28
N ASP A 44 -10.23 6.21 1.56
CA ASP A 44 -10.21 5.81 0.14
C ASP A 44 -9.49 6.88 -0.71
N HIS A 45 -9.81 8.16 -0.51
CA HIS A 45 -9.14 9.24 -1.22
C HIS A 45 -7.65 9.33 -0.86
N TYR A 46 -7.27 9.13 0.41
CA TYR A 46 -5.89 9.09 0.84
C TYR A 46 -5.12 7.96 0.17
N LEU A 47 -5.63 6.72 0.17
CA LEU A 47 -4.95 5.57 -0.42
C LEU A 47 -4.81 5.69 -1.95
N ARG A 48 -5.81 6.26 -2.63
CA ARG A 48 -5.74 6.57 -4.07
C ARG A 48 -4.71 7.66 -4.38
N LEU A 49 -4.67 8.74 -3.60
CA LEU A 49 -3.65 9.78 -3.74
C LEU A 49 -2.25 9.23 -3.46
N SER A 50 -2.12 8.39 -2.44
CA SER A 50 -0.86 7.80 -2.00
C SER A 50 -0.28 6.87 -3.07
N SER A 51 -1.11 6.03 -3.70
CA SER A 51 -0.70 5.17 -4.82
C SER A 51 -0.33 5.97 -6.07
N LEU A 52 -1.14 6.94 -6.46
CA LEU A 52 -0.82 7.86 -7.58
C LEU A 52 0.49 8.62 -7.31
N GLY A 53 0.70 9.07 -6.08
CA GLY A 53 1.92 9.75 -5.65
C GLY A 53 3.16 8.86 -5.81
N ILE A 54 3.10 7.59 -5.42
CA ILE A 54 4.22 6.65 -5.59
C ILE A 54 4.54 6.42 -7.07
N ILE A 55 3.52 6.26 -7.91
CA ILE A 55 3.71 6.08 -9.36
C ILE A 55 4.36 7.32 -9.98
N LEU A 56 3.91 8.51 -9.61
CA LEU A 56 4.48 9.78 -10.07
C LEU A 56 5.94 9.94 -9.64
N VAL A 57 6.25 9.68 -8.36
CA VAL A 57 7.63 9.76 -7.84
C VAL A 57 8.53 8.73 -8.53
N ALA A 58 8.04 7.52 -8.79
CA ALA A 58 8.77 6.50 -9.53
C ALA A 58 9.10 6.94 -10.96
N ALA A 59 8.11 7.50 -11.68
CA ALA A 59 8.32 8.03 -13.02
C ALA A 59 9.36 9.17 -13.02
N LEU A 60 9.32 10.05 -12.02
CA LEU A 60 10.32 11.09 -11.84
C LEU A 60 11.73 10.51 -11.61
N ILE A 61 11.88 9.49 -10.76
CA ILE A 61 13.17 8.82 -10.55
C ILE A 61 13.72 8.27 -11.88
N LEU A 62 12.86 7.62 -12.69
CA LEU A 62 13.28 7.10 -14.00
C LEU A 62 13.75 8.23 -14.92
N ILE A 63 12.95 9.29 -15.07
CA ILE A 63 13.31 10.44 -15.92
C ILE A 63 14.63 11.07 -15.46
N ILE A 64 14.76 11.32 -14.15
CA ILE A 64 15.92 11.98 -13.58
C ILE A 64 17.18 11.12 -13.75
N THR A 65 17.09 9.81 -13.60
CA THR A 65 18.23 8.88 -13.78
C THR A 65 18.82 8.98 -15.21
N TRP A 66 18.01 9.33 -16.20
CA TRP A 66 18.45 9.45 -17.61
C TRP A 66 19.14 10.79 -17.95
N ILE A 67 19.02 11.83 -17.12
CA ILE A 67 19.47 13.20 -17.44
C ILE A 67 21.01 13.39 -17.29
N GLY A 68 21.74 12.43 -16.72
CA GLY A 68 23.22 12.43 -16.71
C GLY A 68 23.95 13.54 -15.93
N SER A 69 23.26 14.33 -15.11
CA SER A 69 23.82 15.41 -14.28
C SER A 69 24.34 14.94 -12.90
N ASN A 70 25.39 15.60 -12.37
CA ASN A 70 25.95 15.35 -11.03
C ASN A 70 25.01 15.70 -9.86
N ILE A 71 23.90 16.39 -10.11
CA ILE A 71 22.88 16.74 -9.09
C ILE A 71 21.84 15.62 -8.93
N ILE A 72 21.79 14.67 -9.87
CA ILE A 72 20.87 13.52 -9.86
C ILE A 72 20.97 12.68 -8.58
N PRO A 73 22.16 12.32 -8.08
CA PRO A 73 22.31 11.36 -7.00
C PRO A 73 21.60 11.75 -5.67
N PRO A 74 21.75 12.97 -5.12
CA PRO A 74 21.01 13.38 -3.93
C PRO A 74 19.50 13.51 -4.18
N ILE A 75 19.08 13.94 -5.38
CA ILE A 75 17.66 14.05 -5.74
C ILE A 75 17.01 12.66 -5.74
N ILE A 76 17.64 11.65 -6.35
CA ILE A 76 17.14 10.28 -6.34
C ILE A 76 17.01 9.75 -4.91
N SER A 77 18.00 10.00 -4.05
CA SER A 77 17.95 9.59 -2.64
C SER A 77 16.77 10.22 -1.89
N THR A 78 16.51 11.53 -2.11
CA THR A 78 15.34 12.20 -1.55
C THR A 78 14.03 11.59 -2.07
N LEU A 79 13.92 11.34 -3.38
CA LEU A 79 12.73 10.74 -3.97
C LEU A 79 12.46 9.31 -3.46
N MET A 80 13.50 8.48 -3.32
CA MET A 80 13.37 7.14 -2.71
C MET A 80 12.93 7.22 -1.25
N SER A 81 13.43 8.20 -0.50
CA SER A 81 13.04 8.44 0.90
C SER A 81 11.55 8.84 1.02
N ILE A 82 11.02 9.61 0.06
CA ILE A 82 9.60 9.94 -0.01
C ILE A 82 8.76 8.67 -0.21
N ILE A 83 9.20 7.74 -1.06
CA ILE A 83 8.50 6.45 -1.25
C ILE A 83 8.47 5.65 0.06
N ILE A 84 9.59 5.56 0.78
CA ILE A 84 9.65 4.87 2.09
C ILE A 84 8.69 5.53 3.08
N GLY A 85 8.78 6.86 3.23
CA GLY A 85 7.94 7.62 4.16
C GLY A 85 6.45 7.43 3.89
N ASN A 86 6.04 7.50 2.63
CA ASN A 86 4.65 7.31 2.24
C ASN A 86 4.14 5.89 2.53
N SER A 87 5.01 4.89 2.38
CA SER A 87 4.67 3.48 2.62
C SER A 87 4.53 3.17 4.09
N LEU A 88 5.41 3.74 4.93
CA LEU A 88 5.26 3.70 6.39
C LEU A 88 4.00 4.44 6.85
N LEU A 89 3.73 5.62 6.30
CA LEU A 89 2.53 6.39 6.62
C LEU A 89 1.25 5.64 6.23
N THR A 90 1.26 4.93 5.10
CA THR A 90 0.16 4.07 4.66
C THR A 90 -0.04 2.90 5.63
N LEU A 91 1.03 2.22 6.05
CA LEU A 91 0.97 1.16 7.06
C LEU A 91 0.41 1.67 8.40
N ILE A 92 0.92 2.81 8.88
CA ILE A 92 0.45 3.45 10.11
C ILE A 92 -1.03 3.80 9.98
N SER A 93 -1.43 4.43 8.88
CA SER A 93 -2.82 4.80 8.61
C SER A 93 -3.72 3.56 8.66
N VAL A 94 -3.33 2.47 8.00
CA VAL A 94 -4.07 1.21 8.05
C VAL A 94 -4.21 0.66 9.48
N LEU A 95 -3.13 0.70 10.28
CA LEU A 95 -3.15 0.20 11.66
C LEU A 95 -4.03 1.06 12.58
N PHE A 96 -3.92 2.39 12.50
CA PHE A 96 -4.69 3.32 13.33
C PHE A 96 -6.16 3.42 12.90
N PHE A 97 -6.43 3.42 11.60
CA PHE A 97 -7.79 3.54 11.06
C PHE A 97 -8.51 2.20 10.93
N LYS A 98 -7.92 1.09 11.38
CA LYS A 98 -8.59 -0.23 11.41
C LYS A 98 -9.99 -0.16 12.04
N GLN A 99 -10.13 0.53 13.17
CA GLN A 99 -11.42 0.66 13.83
C GLN A 99 -12.41 1.49 13.01
N PHE A 100 -11.93 2.52 12.31
CA PHE A 100 -12.73 3.34 11.40
C PHE A 100 -13.19 2.54 10.17
N LEU A 101 -12.35 1.68 9.61
CA LEU A 101 -12.71 0.77 8.52
C LEU A 101 -13.80 -0.21 8.96
N ILE A 102 -13.65 -0.84 10.13
CA ILE A 102 -14.66 -1.73 10.71
C ILE A 102 -15.99 -1.00 10.94
N ASN A 103 -15.96 0.20 11.53
CA ASN A 103 -17.17 1.01 11.73
C ASN A 103 -17.80 1.45 10.40
N GLY A 104 -16.98 1.67 9.39
CA GLY A 104 -17.43 1.91 8.04
C GLY A 104 -18.24 0.74 7.50
N PHE A 105 -17.68 -0.47 7.53
CA PHE A 105 -18.43 -1.65 7.10
C PHE A 105 -19.72 -1.82 7.90
N LYS A 106 -19.72 -1.55 9.21
CA LYS A 106 -20.97 -1.55 10.00
C LYS A 106 -22.07 -0.66 9.40
N LYS A 107 -21.69 0.52 8.92
CA LYS A 107 -22.62 1.46 8.28
C LYS A 107 -23.17 0.89 6.97
N LEU A 108 -22.34 0.22 6.17
CA LEU A 108 -22.75 -0.43 4.93
C LEU A 108 -23.83 -1.51 5.15
N PHE A 109 -23.73 -2.28 6.22
CA PHE A 109 -24.73 -3.31 6.54
C PHE A 109 -26.02 -2.76 7.17
N ASN A 110 -26.00 -1.52 7.67
CA ASN A 110 -27.15 -0.89 8.35
C ASN A 110 -27.93 0.09 7.45
N ASP A 111 -27.37 0.52 6.32
CA ASP A 111 -27.97 1.52 5.43
C ASP A 111 -28.51 0.84 4.17
N SER A 112 -29.82 0.99 3.92
CA SER A 112 -30.53 0.36 2.79
C SER A 112 -30.04 0.83 1.42
N LYS A 113 -29.35 1.99 1.35
CA LYS A 113 -28.76 2.50 0.10
C LYS A 113 -27.66 1.60 -0.46
N PHE A 114 -27.07 0.74 0.36
CA PHE A 114 -25.95 -0.13 -0.02
C PHE A 114 -26.36 -1.60 -0.21
N GLU A 115 -27.65 -1.88 -0.42
CA GLU A 115 -28.18 -3.26 -0.46
C GLU A 115 -27.55 -4.17 -1.53
N ILE A 116 -27.31 -3.64 -2.74
CA ILE A 116 -26.65 -4.39 -3.83
C ILE A 116 -25.25 -4.82 -3.41
N ILE A 117 -24.50 -3.88 -2.85
CA ILE A 117 -23.11 -4.02 -2.43
C ILE A 117 -23.01 -4.98 -1.22
N LYS A 118 -23.95 -4.86 -0.28
CA LYS A 118 -24.12 -5.77 0.87
C LYS A 118 -24.28 -7.22 0.38
N ASN A 119 -25.17 -7.46 -0.58
CA ASN A 119 -25.45 -8.80 -1.10
C ASN A 119 -24.26 -9.39 -1.86
N GLU A 120 -23.52 -8.57 -2.62
CA GLU A 120 -22.30 -9.00 -3.30
C GLU A 120 -21.21 -9.40 -2.28
N PHE A 121 -21.00 -8.61 -1.22
CA PHE A 121 -20.05 -8.95 -0.16
C PHE A 121 -20.39 -10.29 0.49
N GLN A 122 -21.66 -10.48 0.85
CA GLN A 122 -22.17 -11.68 1.52
C GLN A 122 -21.97 -12.94 0.67
N ASN A 123 -22.28 -12.85 -0.63
CA ASN A 123 -22.11 -13.96 -1.58
C ASN A 123 -20.63 -14.29 -1.81
N LYS A 124 -19.77 -13.29 -2.00
CA LYS A 124 -18.35 -13.50 -2.27
C LYS A 124 -17.60 -14.08 -1.07
N ASN A 125 -17.98 -13.69 0.13
CA ASN A 125 -17.29 -14.07 1.37
C ASN A 125 -18.03 -15.14 2.17
N HIS A 126 -19.11 -15.70 1.63
CA HIS A 126 -19.93 -16.72 2.28
C HIS A 126 -20.30 -16.34 3.73
N CYS A 127 -20.79 -15.13 3.93
CA CYS A 127 -21.14 -14.58 5.25
C CYS A 127 -22.51 -13.91 5.25
N CYS A 128 -23.09 -13.69 6.43
CA CYS A 128 -24.40 -13.10 6.59
C CYS A 128 -24.49 -12.02 7.67
N GLY A 129 -25.05 -10.86 7.32
CA GLY A 129 -25.32 -9.76 8.26
C GLY A 129 -24.08 -9.20 8.98
N TRP A 130 -24.28 -8.19 9.82
CA TRP A 130 -23.20 -7.58 10.61
C TRP A 130 -22.93 -8.33 11.92
N ILE A 131 -23.86 -8.36 12.88
CA ILE A 131 -23.74 -9.06 14.17
C ILE A 131 -25.12 -9.64 14.50
N HIS A 132 -25.20 -10.94 14.84
CA HIS A 132 -26.39 -11.64 15.35
C HIS A 132 -27.75 -11.04 14.96
N GLN A 133 -28.01 -10.84 13.67
CA GLN A 133 -29.38 -10.93 13.14
C GLN A 133 -29.76 -12.41 12.97
N LEU A 134 -29.40 -13.20 13.98
CA LEU A 134 -30.00 -14.50 14.29
C LEU A 134 -31.29 -14.29 15.08
N SER A 135 -32.01 -13.19 14.81
CA SER A 135 -33.45 -13.26 14.96
C SER A 135 -33.90 -14.28 13.94
N PHE A 136 -34.14 -15.49 14.42
CA PHE A 136 -35.24 -16.33 13.94
C PHE A 136 -36.48 -15.43 13.84
N GLN A 137 -36.59 -14.69 12.74
CA GLN A 137 -37.81 -14.05 12.31
C GLN A 137 -38.06 -14.61 10.92
N THR A 138 -38.78 -15.73 10.97
CA THR A 138 -39.88 -16.08 10.07
C THR A 138 -40.65 -14.84 9.62
N SER A 139 -40.08 -14.07 8.71
CA SER A 139 -40.81 -13.20 7.81
C SER A 139 -40.28 -13.49 6.42
N GLU A 140 -41.19 -13.84 5.52
CA GLU A 140 -40.97 -14.37 4.16
C GLU A 140 -40.29 -13.37 3.20
N ALA A 141 -39.45 -12.46 3.68
CA ALA A 141 -38.83 -11.39 2.89
C ALA A 141 -37.29 -11.44 2.81
N ASP A 142 -36.59 -12.23 3.64
CA ASP A 142 -35.11 -12.27 3.69
C ASP A 142 -34.53 -13.66 3.35
N GLU A 143 -35.06 -14.26 2.28
CA GLU A 143 -34.78 -15.63 1.80
C GLU A 143 -33.33 -15.87 1.30
N LYS A 144 -32.39 -14.92 1.45
CA LYS A 144 -31.14 -14.91 0.65
C LYS A 144 -29.86 -15.25 1.41
N CYS A 145 -29.92 -15.61 2.69
CA CYS A 145 -28.71 -15.71 3.50
C CYS A 145 -28.53 -17.08 4.16
N TYR A 146 -27.89 -18.00 3.45
CA TYR A 146 -27.67 -19.39 3.90
C TYR A 146 -26.43 -19.60 4.80
N TYR A 147 -25.65 -18.54 5.06
CA TYR A 147 -24.34 -18.66 5.70
C TYR A 147 -24.41 -18.53 7.22
N LYS A 148 -23.79 -19.48 7.95
CA LYS A 148 -23.72 -19.49 9.42
C LYS A 148 -22.73 -18.49 10.02
N ILE A 149 -21.81 -17.96 9.22
CA ILE A 149 -20.74 -17.05 9.67
C ILE A 149 -21.21 -15.59 9.46
N THR A 150 -21.06 -14.74 10.47
CA THR A 150 -21.38 -13.31 10.33
C THR A 150 -20.30 -12.55 9.57
N CYS A 151 -20.70 -11.52 8.80
CA CYS A 151 -19.72 -10.76 8.03
C CYS A 151 -18.78 -9.93 8.91
N ASP A 152 -19.14 -9.58 10.15
CA ASP A 152 -18.19 -8.93 11.05
C ASP A 152 -17.02 -9.84 11.42
N ILE A 153 -17.21 -11.16 11.53
CA ILE A 153 -16.14 -12.13 11.80
C ILE A 153 -15.18 -12.16 10.62
N ILE A 154 -15.71 -12.27 9.39
CA ILE A 154 -14.88 -12.23 8.18
C ILE A 154 -14.09 -10.93 8.13
N ILE A 155 -14.75 -9.78 8.31
CA ILE A 155 -14.10 -8.47 8.23
C ILE A 155 -13.06 -8.29 9.32
N ARG A 156 -13.36 -8.67 10.57
CA ARG A 156 -12.38 -8.64 11.67
C ARG A 156 -11.19 -9.56 11.40
N ASN A 157 -11.41 -10.71 10.74
CA ASN A 157 -10.35 -11.63 10.34
C ASN A 157 -9.51 -11.09 9.18
N LEU A 158 -10.09 -10.33 8.23
CA LEU A 158 -9.31 -9.63 7.20
C LEU A 158 -8.28 -8.67 7.82
N PHE A 159 -8.64 -8.03 8.93
CA PHE A 159 -7.76 -7.12 9.67
C PHE A 159 -7.00 -7.77 10.83
N LYS A 160 -6.98 -9.11 10.95
CA LYS A 160 -6.25 -9.86 11.98
C LYS A 160 -5.39 -10.97 11.36
N GLY A 161 -4.48 -11.52 12.15
CA GLY A 161 -3.74 -12.74 11.81
C GLY A 161 -2.85 -12.59 10.57
N GLU A 162 -2.97 -13.56 9.65
CA GLU A 162 -2.07 -13.77 8.51
C GLU A 162 -2.06 -12.62 7.50
N ASN A 163 -3.19 -11.98 7.24
CA ASN A 163 -3.27 -10.89 6.24
C ASN A 163 -2.60 -9.60 6.72
N LEU A 164 -2.79 -9.25 8.00
CA LEU A 164 -2.10 -8.12 8.60
C LEU A 164 -0.59 -8.38 8.69
N PHE A 165 -0.20 -9.63 8.97
CA PHE A 165 1.20 -10.04 8.96
C PHE A 165 1.81 -9.94 7.56
N LYS A 166 1.13 -10.44 6.52
CA LYS A 166 1.55 -10.32 5.11
C LYS A 166 1.77 -8.86 4.71
N LEU A 167 0.88 -7.96 5.12
CA LEU A 167 1.05 -6.52 4.91
C LEU A 167 2.33 -6.00 5.55
N ILE A 168 2.50 -6.22 6.85
CA ILE A 168 3.66 -5.74 7.61
C ILE A 168 4.95 -6.29 6.98
N ALA A 169 4.98 -7.60 6.67
CA ALA A 169 6.12 -8.26 6.06
C ALA A 169 6.43 -7.67 4.67
N ALA A 170 5.42 -7.42 3.84
CA ALA A 170 5.60 -6.81 2.52
C ALA A 170 6.12 -5.37 2.62
N THR A 171 5.57 -4.55 3.52
CA THR A 171 6.03 -3.17 3.74
C THR A 171 7.47 -3.13 4.23
N ILE A 172 7.83 -4.01 5.18
CA ILE A 172 9.21 -4.14 5.66
C ILE A 172 10.13 -4.56 4.51
N ALA A 173 9.81 -5.64 3.80
CA ALA A 173 10.62 -6.13 2.69
C ALA A 173 10.86 -5.04 1.63
N SER A 174 9.81 -4.32 1.23
CA SER A 174 9.92 -3.25 0.24
C SER A 174 10.70 -2.05 0.75
N SER A 175 10.53 -1.67 2.02
CA SER A 175 11.28 -0.56 2.62
C SER A 175 12.75 -0.92 2.79
N SER A 176 13.06 -2.17 3.17
CA SER A 176 14.43 -2.67 3.29
C SER A 176 15.16 -2.67 1.95
N VAL A 177 14.50 -3.05 0.85
CA VAL A 177 15.06 -2.93 -0.51
C VAL A 177 15.40 -1.47 -0.83
N LEU A 178 14.46 -0.54 -0.60
CA LEU A 178 14.70 0.88 -0.88
C LEU A 178 15.84 1.46 -0.05
N ILE A 179 15.90 1.12 1.25
CA ILE A 179 17.00 1.54 2.13
C ILE A 179 18.33 1.00 1.63
N TYR A 180 18.39 -0.28 1.25
CA TYR A 180 19.60 -0.88 0.70
C TYR A 180 20.06 -0.15 -0.57
N CYS A 181 19.13 0.24 -1.44
CA CYS A 181 19.46 0.98 -2.65
C CYS A 181 19.92 2.41 -2.37
N ILE A 182 19.34 3.09 -1.38
CA ILE A 182 19.83 4.40 -0.93
C ILE A 182 21.26 4.28 -0.41
N ILE A 183 21.54 3.29 0.46
CA ILE A 183 22.89 3.06 1.00
C ILE A 183 23.88 2.79 -0.14
N PHE A 184 23.56 1.85 -1.03
CA PHE A 184 24.40 1.54 -2.18
C PHE A 184 24.67 2.76 -3.05
N HIS A 185 23.63 3.58 -3.31
CA HIS A 185 23.75 4.78 -4.12
C HIS A 185 24.64 5.84 -3.45
N VAL A 186 24.49 6.07 -2.14
CA VAL A 186 25.32 7.02 -1.38
C VAL A 186 26.78 6.53 -1.31
N SER A 187 26.99 5.24 -1.04
CA SER A 187 28.33 4.65 -1.03
C SER A 187 29.00 4.79 -2.38
N ALA A 188 28.30 4.46 -3.48
CA ALA A 188 28.83 4.60 -4.83
C ALA A 188 29.27 6.05 -5.16
N MET A 189 28.49 7.06 -4.77
CA MET A 189 28.90 8.47 -4.91
C MET A 189 30.18 8.78 -4.13
N THR A 190 30.29 8.26 -2.91
CA THR A 190 31.43 8.55 -2.04
C THR A 190 32.71 7.96 -2.61
N TYR A 191 32.64 6.73 -3.13
CA TYR A 191 33.78 6.07 -3.78
C TYR A 191 34.18 6.70 -5.12
N ASP A 192 33.24 7.22 -5.91
CA ASP A 192 33.56 7.92 -7.16
C ASP A 192 34.20 9.30 -6.92
N LEU A 193 33.95 9.93 -5.76
CA LEU A 193 34.57 11.21 -5.36
C LEU A 193 35.95 11.04 -4.71
N LEU A 194 36.24 9.87 -4.12
CA LEU A 194 37.51 9.61 -3.42
C LEU A 194 38.77 9.88 -4.26
N PRO A 195 38.89 9.47 -5.54
CA PRO A 195 40.10 9.71 -6.32
C PRO A 195 40.40 11.19 -6.56
N TYR A 196 39.36 12.05 -6.58
CA TYR A 196 39.55 13.49 -6.79
C TYR A 196 40.14 14.19 -5.56
N TYR A 197 39.86 13.71 -4.35
CA TYR A 197 40.41 14.28 -3.12
C TYR A 197 41.89 13.94 -2.88
N PHE A 198 42.39 12.85 -3.46
CA PHE A 198 43.80 12.44 -3.31
C PHE A 198 44.72 12.97 -4.42
N LEU A 199 44.17 13.60 -5.46
CA LEU A 199 44.95 14.20 -6.54
C LEU A 199 45.22 15.71 -6.35
N ASP A 200 44.57 16.35 -5.38
CA ASP A 200 44.67 17.80 -5.12
C ASP A 200 45.54 18.13 -3.88
N SER A 201 46.19 17.12 -3.29
CA SER A 201 47.03 17.29 -2.09
C SER A 201 48.53 17.12 -2.37
N SER A 202 48.95 17.27 -3.62
CA SER A 202 50.35 17.21 -4.04
C SER A 202 50.90 18.58 -4.45
N ASP A 203 50.76 19.55 -3.55
CA ASP A 203 51.53 20.79 -3.52
C ASP A 203 52.24 20.91 -2.15
#